data_AF-A0A2S6H4I2-F1
#
_entry.id   AF-A0A2S6H4I2-F1
#
_cell.length_a   1.000
_cell.length_b   1.000
_cell.length_c   1.000
_cell.angle_alpha   90.00
_cell.angle_beta   90.00
_cell.angle_gamma   90.00
#
_symmetry.space_group_name_H-M   'P 1'
#
loop_
_entity.id
_entity.type
_entity.pdbx_description
1 polymer ?
#
loop_
_entity_poly.entity_id
_entity_poly.type
_entity_poly.pdbx_seq_one_letter_code
_entity_poly.pdbx_strand_id
1 'polypeptide(L)'
;MTKQRYRHNKEHDITMALKICKVCGNRINAKAKKCRYCALTKQEMPAFVKYEIAALVLLFVVMMAAARNVPQLHPVEPSAAQPVVQEPAPPAGMLFNIPKIAGKTQAEVEVLLGEPVFCSKAESVLNCSFQDNEIDIVFIDGKADWITVNGTFHNPSYSQKLEGKTKAEILKLLGDPVFCVRTKSKSALNCSFNDGNVSVEFIDGKVEEVNVKGSLGKAPYSKDTLELLGLQAKDATFSNEHVMRWDNIQGLLSVTLYSEEGIVSLATVKAKTK
;
A
#
# COMPACT_ATOMS: atom_id res chain seq x y z
N MET A 1 21.02 -47.63 34.83
CA MET A 1 20.04 -46.77 35.53
C MET A 1 20.73 -45.45 35.88
N THR A 2 20.55 -44.42 35.05
CA THR A 2 21.29 -43.14 35.17
C THR A 2 20.30 -42.03 35.46
N LYS A 3 20.32 -41.49 36.69
CA LYS A 3 19.43 -40.40 37.12
C LYS A 3 19.93 -39.07 36.55
N GLN A 4 19.19 -38.50 35.61
CA GLN A 4 19.45 -37.19 35.03
C GLN A 4 18.82 -36.10 35.92
N ARG A 5 19.65 -35.24 36.53
CA ARG A 5 19.21 -34.10 37.35
C ARG A 5 18.74 -32.96 36.46
N TYR A 6 17.45 -32.64 36.51
CA TYR A 6 16.87 -31.44 35.92
C TYR A 6 17.22 -30.22 36.79
N ARG A 7 17.87 -29.21 36.22
CA ARG A 7 18.05 -27.89 36.88
C ARG A 7 16.84 -27.03 36.58
N HIS A 8 16.22 -26.54 37.65
CA HIS A 8 15.16 -25.52 37.59
C HIS A 8 15.82 -24.16 37.27
N ASN A 9 15.59 -23.62 36.08
CA ASN A 9 15.91 -22.22 35.80
C ASN A 9 14.80 -21.34 36.37
N LYS A 10 15.21 -20.39 37.21
CA LYS A 10 14.35 -19.40 37.86
C LYS A 10 14.18 -18.24 36.87
N GLU A 11 13.02 -18.16 36.22
CA GLU A 11 12.67 -17.03 35.37
C GLU A 11 12.53 -15.77 36.23
N HIS A 12 13.44 -14.82 36.03
CA HIS A 12 13.29 -13.48 36.56
C HIS A 12 12.30 -12.72 35.67
N ASP A 13 11.10 -12.53 36.19
CA ASP A 13 10.07 -11.68 35.59
C ASP A 13 10.53 -10.21 35.62
N ILE A 14 11.10 -9.74 34.50
CA ILE A 14 11.46 -8.34 34.31
C ILE A 14 10.31 -7.67 33.58
N THR A 15 9.31 -7.21 34.33
CA THR A 15 8.24 -6.35 33.81
C THR A 15 8.85 -4.99 33.46
N MET A 16 9.33 -4.82 32.22
CA MET A 16 9.86 -3.54 31.75
C MET A 16 8.70 -2.58 31.48
N ALA A 17 8.65 -1.47 32.22
CA ALA A 17 7.72 -0.39 31.93
C ALA A 17 8.01 0.18 30.52
N LEU A 18 7.02 0.08 29.62
CA LEU A 18 7.06 0.64 28.28
C LEU A 18 6.39 2.02 28.26
N LYS A 19 6.91 2.95 27.47
CA LYS A 19 6.30 4.25 27.17
C LYS A 19 6.13 4.43 25.66
N ILE A 20 5.21 5.28 25.23
CA ILE A 20 5.00 5.59 23.81
C ILE A 20 5.86 6.80 23.41
N CYS A 21 6.59 6.69 22.30
CA CYS A 21 7.31 7.81 21.71
C CYS A 21 6.32 8.84 21.14
N LYS A 22 6.40 10.10 21.59
CA LYS A 22 5.48 11.15 21.15
C LYS A 22 5.64 11.59 19.68
N VAL A 23 6.76 11.22 19.04
CA VAL A 23 7.03 11.60 17.64
C VAL A 23 6.50 10.54 16.68
N CYS A 24 6.80 9.26 16.93
CA CYS A 24 6.47 8.17 16.00
C CYS A 24 5.46 7.15 16.53
N GLY A 25 4.94 7.29 17.75
CA GLY A 25 3.93 6.38 18.31
C GLY A 25 4.43 5.00 18.75
N ASN A 26 5.70 4.66 18.51
CA ASN A 26 6.24 3.34 18.87
C ASN A 26 6.51 3.19 20.37
N ARG A 27 6.32 1.96 20.89
CA ARG A 27 6.66 1.61 22.28
C ARG A 27 8.18 1.58 22.46
N ILE A 28 8.67 2.28 23.46
CA ILE A 28 10.08 2.34 23.83
C ILE A 28 10.26 1.95 25.30
N ASN A 29 11.43 1.39 25.62
CA ASN A 29 11.82 1.14 27.00
C ASN A 29 11.84 2.48 27.76
N ALA A 30 11.19 2.56 28.92
CA ALA A 30 11.10 3.80 29.70
C ALA A 30 12.46 4.38 30.12
N LYS A 31 13.53 3.57 30.13
CA LYS A 31 14.91 3.99 30.42
C LYS A 31 15.71 4.36 29.17
N ALA A 32 15.19 4.15 27.97
CA ALA A 32 15.90 4.50 26.73
C ALA A 32 15.99 6.02 26.55
N LYS A 33 17.21 6.53 26.33
CA LYS A 33 17.46 7.97 26.09
C LYS A 33 17.10 8.44 24.66
N LYS A 34 16.98 7.50 23.72
CA LYS A 34 16.65 7.74 22.31
C LYS A 34 15.59 6.75 21.85
N CYS A 35 14.69 7.18 20.97
CA CYS A 35 13.82 6.25 20.27
C CYS A 35 14.64 5.50 19.21
N ARG A 36 14.57 4.17 19.20
CA ARG A 36 15.32 3.35 18.23
C ARG A 36 14.83 3.55 16.79
N TYR A 37 13.58 3.97 16.62
CA TYR A 37 12.94 4.10 15.31
C TYR A 37 13.15 5.47 14.66
N CYS A 38 13.18 6.55 15.43
CA CYS A 38 13.36 7.90 14.88
C CYS A 38 14.67 8.60 15.30
N ALA A 39 15.52 7.94 16.08
CA ALA A 39 16.82 8.44 16.59
C ALA A 39 16.80 9.76 17.39
N LEU A 40 15.64 10.41 17.54
CA LEU A 40 15.49 11.70 18.23
C LEU A 40 15.79 11.58 19.72
N THR A 41 16.55 12.55 20.22
CA THR A 41 16.78 12.72 21.65
C THR A 41 15.67 13.53 22.28
N LYS A 42 15.40 13.30 23.58
CA LYS A 42 14.39 14.04 24.35
C LYS A 42 14.63 15.57 24.40
N GLN A 43 15.79 16.05 23.94
CA GLN A 43 16.26 17.42 24.08
C GLN A 43 16.13 18.27 22.81
N GLU A 44 15.73 17.66 21.69
CA GLU A 44 15.54 18.34 20.38
C GLU A 44 14.05 18.62 20.10
N MET A 45 13.33 19.14 21.09
CA MET A 45 12.00 19.73 20.86
C MET A 45 12.18 21.23 20.67
N PRO A 46 12.15 21.74 19.42
CA PRO A 46 12.45 23.13 19.19
C PRO A 46 11.27 24.03 19.57
N ALA A 47 11.59 25.18 20.15
CA ALA A 47 10.69 26.29 20.46
C ALA A 47 10.24 27.05 19.19
N PHE A 48 9.72 26.34 18.18
CA PHE A 48 9.41 26.90 16.85
C PHE A 48 8.11 27.71 16.76
N VAL A 49 7.35 27.87 17.84
CA VAL A 49 5.94 28.34 17.74
C VAL A 49 5.78 29.86 17.69
N LYS A 50 6.84 30.68 17.82
CA LYS A 50 6.67 32.15 17.94
C LYS A 50 6.84 32.97 16.66
N TYR A 51 7.43 32.43 15.59
CA TYR A 51 7.75 33.23 14.40
C TYR A 51 6.88 32.95 13.16
N GLU A 52 6.06 31.90 13.13
CA GLU A 52 5.23 31.58 11.94
C GLU A 52 3.97 32.43 11.79
N ILE A 53 3.39 32.94 12.89
CA ILE A 53 2.11 33.68 12.84
C ILE A 53 2.28 35.03 12.11
N ALA A 54 3.41 35.72 12.29
CA ALA A 54 3.66 37.00 11.62
C ALA A 54 3.83 36.86 10.11
N ALA A 55 4.47 35.76 9.66
CA ALA A 55 4.65 35.48 8.23
C ALA A 55 3.32 35.13 7.54
N LEU A 56 2.46 34.35 8.20
CA LEU A 56 1.13 34.00 7.69
C LEU A 56 0.22 35.23 7.54
N VAL A 57 0.25 36.17 8.50
CA VAL A 57 -0.55 37.41 8.41
C VAL A 57 -0.10 38.30 7.25
N LEU A 58 1.21 38.44 7.03
CA LEU A 58 1.73 39.24 5.91
C LEU A 58 1.34 38.63 4.55
N LEU A 59 1.39 37.30 4.44
CA LEU A 59 1.04 36.57 3.21
C LEU A 59 -0.46 36.69 2.88
N PHE A 60 -1.32 36.70 3.91
CA PHE A 60 -2.76 36.91 3.74
C PHE A 60 -3.09 38.34 3.25
N VAL A 61 -2.37 39.35 3.73
CA VAL A 61 -2.54 40.75 3.28
C VAL A 61 -2.11 40.92 1.81
N VAL A 62 -1.03 40.27 1.38
CA VAL A 62 -0.58 40.31 -0.02
C VAL A 62 -1.57 39.61 -0.96
N MET A 63 -2.12 38.47 -0.55
CA MET A 63 -3.15 37.75 -1.34
C MET A 63 -4.43 38.57 -1.53
N MET A 64 -4.87 39.32 -0.50
CA MET A 64 -6.05 40.19 -0.59
C MET A 64 -5.86 41.36 -1.57
N ALA A 65 -4.63 41.84 -1.78
CA ALA A 65 -4.34 42.94 -2.72
C ALA A 65 -4.38 42.50 -4.19
N ALA A 66 -4.13 41.22 -4.49
CA ALA A 66 -4.07 40.70 -5.86
C ALA A 66 -5.44 40.37 -6.49
N ALA A 67 -6.53 40.34 -5.69
CA ALA A 67 -7.86 39.96 -6.17
C ALA A 67 -8.61 41.04 -6.99
N ARG A 68 -7.99 42.20 -7.30
CA ARG A 68 -8.66 43.32 -7.99
C ARG A 68 -8.49 43.37 -9.51
N ASN A 69 -7.79 42.43 -10.12
CA ASN A 69 -7.55 42.41 -11.56
C ASN A 69 -7.99 41.08 -12.19
N VAL A 70 -9.28 40.76 -12.05
CA VAL A 70 -9.90 39.63 -12.77
C VAL A 70 -10.25 40.13 -14.18
N PRO A 71 -9.58 39.66 -15.24
CA PRO A 71 -9.95 40.01 -16.61
C PRO A 71 -11.36 39.49 -16.89
N GLN A 72 -12.20 40.32 -17.51
CA GLN A 72 -13.51 39.87 -17.99
C GLN A 72 -13.31 38.69 -18.96
N LEU A 73 -13.85 37.53 -18.58
CA LEU A 73 -13.97 36.38 -19.46
C LEU A 73 -14.90 36.76 -20.61
N HIS A 74 -14.37 36.77 -21.83
CA HIS A 74 -15.18 36.86 -23.03
C HIS A 74 -16.07 35.61 -23.15
N PRO A 75 -17.30 35.75 -23.71
CA PRO A 75 -18.17 34.62 -23.99
C PRO A 75 -17.43 33.63 -24.91
N VAL A 76 -17.23 32.40 -24.42
CA VAL A 76 -16.71 31.31 -25.25
C VAL A 76 -17.83 30.94 -26.21
N GLU A 77 -17.61 31.21 -27.50
CA GLU A 77 -18.48 30.80 -28.59
C GLU A 77 -18.66 29.27 -28.55
N PRO A 78 -19.89 28.73 -28.66
CA PRO A 78 -20.14 27.29 -28.57
C PRO A 78 -19.38 26.55 -29.68
N SER A 79 -18.24 25.95 -29.32
CA SER A 79 -17.48 25.09 -30.22
C SER A 79 -18.39 23.96 -30.68
N ALA A 80 -18.58 23.87 -32.01
CA ALA A 80 -19.38 22.86 -32.67
C ALA A 80 -19.10 21.48 -32.07
N ALA A 81 -20.17 20.77 -31.69
CA ALA A 81 -20.13 19.48 -31.02
C ALA A 81 -19.26 18.51 -31.84
N GLN A 82 -18.07 18.19 -31.32
CA GLN A 82 -17.29 17.10 -31.87
C GLN A 82 -18.06 15.79 -31.64
N PRO A 83 -18.10 14.88 -32.63
CA PRO A 83 -18.72 13.57 -32.44
C PRO A 83 -18.05 12.89 -31.24
N VAL A 84 -18.87 12.54 -30.24
CA VAL A 84 -18.42 11.83 -29.05
C VAL A 84 -17.85 10.49 -29.52
N VAL A 85 -16.52 10.40 -29.61
CA VAL A 85 -15.83 9.14 -29.86
C VAL A 85 -16.09 8.28 -28.64
N GLN A 86 -16.96 7.27 -28.79
CA GLN A 86 -17.22 6.30 -27.75
C GLN A 86 -15.91 5.56 -27.47
N GLU A 87 -15.38 5.74 -26.26
CA GLU A 87 -14.23 4.97 -25.79
C GLU A 87 -14.63 3.49 -25.81
N PRO A 88 -13.84 2.59 -26.43
CA PRO A 88 -14.16 1.18 -26.45
C PRO A 88 -14.31 0.66 -25.03
N ALA A 89 -15.31 -0.22 -24.82
CA ALA A 89 -15.52 -0.84 -23.53
C ALA A 89 -14.22 -1.52 -23.04
N PRO A 90 -13.88 -1.43 -21.75
CA PRO A 90 -12.69 -2.06 -21.23
C PRO A 90 -12.74 -3.58 -21.48
N PRO A 91 -11.62 -4.22 -21.87
CA PRO A 91 -11.57 -5.66 -22.04
C PRO A 91 -12.02 -6.38 -20.77
N ALA A 92 -12.77 -7.47 -20.96
CA ALA A 92 -13.20 -8.32 -19.86
C ALA A 92 -11.97 -8.86 -19.11
N GLY A 93 -11.98 -8.75 -17.77
CA GLY A 93 -10.87 -9.19 -16.93
C GLY A 93 -9.84 -8.11 -16.60
N MET A 94 -9.98 -6.87 -17.09
CA MET A 94 -9.19 -5.74 -16.60
C MET A 94 -9.44 -5.53 -15.10
N LEU A 95 -8.36 -5.55 -14.30
CA LEU A 95 -8.43 -5.31 -12.86
C LEU A 95 -8.31 -3.81 -12.57
N PHE A 96 -7.30 -3.17 -13.17
CA PHE A 96 -6.98 -1.76 -12.93
C PHE A 96 -6.72 -1.06 -14.24
N ASN A 97 -7.39 0.07 -14.49
CA ASN A 97 -7.07 0.90 -15.66
C ASN A 97 -5.97 1.90 -15.30
N ILE A 98 -4.72 1.43 -15.27
CA ILE A 98 -3.56 2.25 -14.89
C ILE A 98 -3.44 3.53 -15.74
N PRO A 99 -3.66 3.50 -17.07
CA PRO A 99 -3.66 4.72 -17.87
C PRO A 99 -4.67 5.79 -17.40
N LYS A 100 -5.81 5.39 -16.82
CA LYS A 100 -6.79 6.34 -16.26
C LYS A 100 -6.40 6.92 -14.90
N ILE A 101 -5.46 6.29 -14.19
CA ILE A 101 -4.99 6.70 -12.86
C ILE A 101 -3.71 7.53 -12.96
N ALA A 102 -2.78 7.15 -13.84
CA ALA A 102 -1.48 7.79 -13.97
C ALA A 102 -1.58 9.31 -14.25
N GLY A 103 -0.88 10.11 -13.46
CA GLY A 103 -0.86 11.57 -13.58
C GLY A 103 -2.14 12.28 -13.09
N LYS A 104 -3.11 11.56 -12.54
CA LYS A 104 -4.33 12.13 -11.95
C LYS A 104 -4.09 12.69 -10.56
N THR A 105 -4.92 13.66 -10.17
CA THR A 105 -4.96 14.16 -8.80
C THR A 105 -5.57 13.13 -7.85
N GLN A 106 -5.32 13.25 -6.55
CA GLN A 106 -5.93 12.36 -5.55
C GLN A 106 -7.46 12.30 -5.68
N ALA A 107 -8.11 13.45 -5.80
CA ALA A 107 -9.58 13.51 -5.92
C ALA A 107 -10.08 12.82 -7.20
N GLU A 108 -9.38 12.95 -8.33
CA GLU A 108 -9.73 12.21 -9.55
C GLU A 108 -9.52 10.70 -9.39
N VAL A 109 -8.47 10.28 -8.69
CA VAL A 109 -8.22 8.86 -8.39
C VAL A 109 -9.31 8.31 -7.47
N GLU A 110 -9.77 9.07 -6.48
CA GLU A 110 -10.84 8.67 -5.57
C GLU A 110 -12.17 8.41 -6.30
N VAL A 111 -12.45 9.14 -7.38
CA VAL A 111 -13.61 8.87 -8.25
C VAL A 111 -13.50 7.50 -8.93
N LEU A 112 -12.28 7.04 -9.23
CA LEU A 112 -12.04 5.78 -9.92
C LEU A 112 -11.91 4.59 -8.97
N LEU A 113 -11.27 4.78 -7.81
CA LEU A 113 -10.89 3.70 -6.91
C LEU A 113 -11.66 3.70 -5.59
N GLY A 114 -12.44 4.75 -5.30
CA GLY A 114 -13.02 5.01 -3.99
C GLY A 114 -12.06 5.76 -3.06
N GLU A 115 -12.52 6.03 -1.84
CA GLU A 115 -11.71 6.69 -0.82
C GLU A 115 -10.48 5.84 -0.44
N PRO A 116 -9.32 6.46 -0.14
CA PRO A 116 -8.15 5.74 0.31
C PRO A 116 -8.39 5.14 1.71
N VAL A 117 -7.89 3.92 1.90
CA VAL A 117 -7.88 3.24 3.21
C VAL A 117 -6.96 3.98 4.19
N PHE A 118 -5.83 4.46 3.67
CA PHE A 118 -4.83 5.15 4.45
C PHE A 118 -4.06 6.12 3.56
N CYS A 119 -3.72 7.29 4.08
CA CYS A 119 -2.79 8.21 3.46
C CYS A 119 -1.75 8.67 4.48
N SER A 120 -0.50 8.82 4.01
CA SER A 120 0.60 9.42 4.76
C SER A 120 1.27 10.51 3.93
N LYS A 121 1.55 11.65 4.56
CA LYS A 121 2.18 12.79 3.90
C LYS A 121 3.59 13.01 4.43
N ALA A 122 4.55 13.20 3.54
CA ALA A 122 5.92 13.58 3.85
C ALA A 122 6.42 14.59 2.81
N GLU A 123 6.78 15.80 3.27
CA GLU A 123 7.22 16.89 2.39
C GLU A 123 6.21 17.19 1.26
N SER A 124 6.65 17.15 -0.01
CA SER A 124 5.84 17.31 -1.22
C SER A 124 5.22 16.00 -1.73
N VAL A 125 5.35 14.92 -0.97
CA VAL A 125 4.89 13.57 -1.34
C VAL A 125 3.71 13.15 -0.47
N LEU A 126 2.69 12.60 -1.12
CA LEU A 126 1.56 11.96 -0.46
C LEU A 126 1.49 10.51 -0.92
N ASN A 127 1.54 9.55 0.00
CA ASN A 127 1.37 8.14 -0.29
C ASN A 127 0.00 7.68 0.23
N CYS A 128 -0.85 7.16 -0.65
CA CYS A 128 -2.16 6.65 -0.29
C CYS A 128 -2.35 5.21 -0.76
N SER A 129 -2.99 4.41 0.08
CA SER A 129 -3.36 3.02 -0.18
C SER A 129 -4.87 2.94 -0.46
N PHE A 130 -5.25 2.23 -1.52
CA PHE A 130 -6.63 2.04 -1.98
C PHE A 130 -6.98 0.55 -1.98
N GLN A 131 -8.29 0.26 -1.99
CA GLN A 131 -8.84 -1.10 -2.16
C GLN A 131 -8.16 -2.14 -1.25
N ASP A 132 -8.25 -1.93 0.07
CA ASP A 132 -7.67 -2.81 1.08
C ASP A 132 -6.13 -3.03 0.97
N ASN A 133 -5.42 -2.02 0.46
CA ASN A 133 -3.97 -2.02 0.18
C ASN A 133 -3.56 -2.85 -1.04
N GLU A 134 -4.50 -3.09 -1.95
CA GLU A 134 -4.16 -3.69 -3.23
C GLU A 134 -3.41 -2.72 -4.16
N ILE A 135 -3.68 -1.41 -4.03
CA ILE A 135 -2.99 -0.37 -4.80
C ILE A 135 -2.42 0.69 -3.86
N ASP A 136 -1.13 0.94 -3.97
CA ASP A 136 -0.47 2.09 -3.34
C ASP A 136 -0.10 3.13 -4.40
N ILE A 137 -0.41 4.39 -4.13
CA ILE A 137 -0.15 5.50 -5.06
C ILE A 137 0.61 6.59 -4.33
N VAL A 138 1.78 6.91 -4.87
CA VAL A 138 2.59 8.06 -4.49
C VAL A 138 2.25 9.22 -5.41
N PHE A 139 1.68 10.26 -4.82
CA PHE A 139 1.42 11.54 -5.47
C PHE A 139 2.61 12.47 -5.27
N ILE A 140 3.20 12.93 -6.38
CA ILE A 140 4.26 13.95 -6.42
C ILE A 140 3.66 15.19 -7.08
N ASP A 141 3.80 16.35 -6.44
CA ASP A 141 3.18 17.61 -6.87
C ASP A 141 1.66 17.48 -7.10
N GLY A 142 1.02 16.67 -6.25
CA GLY A 142 -0.42 16.42 -6.26
C GLY A 142 -0.89 15.46 -7.35
N LYS A 143 0.00 14.79 -8.09
CA LYS A 143 -0.34 13.86 -9.18
C LYS A 143 0.22 12.47 -8.96
N ALA A 144 -0.56 11.45 -9.30
CA ALA A 144 -0.17 10.04 -9.22
C ALA A 144 1.07 9.75 -10.09
N ASP A 145 2.22 9.57 -9.45
CA ASP A 145 3.51 9.35 -10.11
C ASP A 145 3.94 7.88 -10.02
N TRP A 146 4.01 7.32 -8.82
CA TRP A 146 4.32 5.90 -8.63
C TRP A 146 3.07 5.15 -8.19
N ILE A 147 2.70 4.13 -8.95
CA ILE A 147 1.58 3.27 -8.66
C ILE A 147 2.14 1.86 -8.47
N THR A 148 1.80 1.25 -7.35
CA THR A 148 2.16 -0.13 -7.01
C THR A 148 0.87 -0.92 -6.91
N VAL A 149 0.79 -2.03 -7.62
CA VAL A 149 -0.33 -2.97 -7.53
C VAL A 149 0.20 -4.29 -6.96
N ASN A 150 -0.34 -4.69 -5.83
CA ASN A 150 0.12 -5.86 -5.09
C ASN A 150 -0.57 -7.14 -5.61
N GLY A 151 0.22 -8.14 -6.00
CA GLY A 151 -0.27 -9.48 -6.32
C GLY A 151 -0.35 -10.38 -5.10
N THR A 152 0.59 -10.23 -4.18
CA THR A 152 0.53 -10.81 -2.83
C THR A 152 0.89 -9.73 -1.85
N PHE A 153 0.13 -9.57 -0.77
CA PHE A 153 0.50 -8.63 0.27
C PHE A 153 0.21 -9.17 1.66
N HIS A 154 1.14 -8.86 2.55
CA HIS A 154 0.93 -8.98 3.97
C HIS A 154 0.24 -7.69 4.42
N ASN A 155 -1.08 -7.71 4.56
CA ASN A 155 -1.80 -6.55 5.07
C ASN A 155 -1.61 -6.48 6.59
N PRO A 156 -0.80 -5.56 7.14
CA PRO A 156 -0.54 -5.54 8.57
C PRO A 156 -1.81 -5.25 9.38
N SER A 157 -2.78 -4.49 8.83
CA SER A 157 -4.06 -4.29 9.52
C SER A 157 -4.92 -5.55 9.53
N TYR A 158 -4.83 -6.40 8.50
CA TYR A 158 -5.54 -7.67 8.43
C TYR A 158 -4.85 -8.72 9.31
N SER A 159 -3.53 -8.86 9.21
CA SER A 159 -2.71 -9.72 10.07
C SER A 159 -2.88 -9.37 11.54
N GLN A 160 -2.80 -8.09 11.92
CA GLN A 160 -3.03 -7.65 13.31
C GLN A 160 -4.42 -8.00 13.85
N LYS A 161 -5.45 -8.02 12.99
CA LYS A 161 -6.81 -8.41 13.39
C LYS A 161 -6.94 -9.91 13.59
N LEU A 162 -6.08 -10.73 12.99
CA LEU A 162 -6.20 -12.19 12.99
C LEU A 162 -5.14 -12.89 13.85
N GLU A 163 -3.97 -12.29 14.01
CA GLU A 163 -2.85 -12.81 14.81
C GLU A 163 -3.30 -13.22 16.22
N GLY A 164 -2.87 -14.41 16.64
CA GLY A 164 -3.19 -14.99 17.93
C GLY A 164 -4.62 -15.49 18.10
N LYS A 165 -5.53 -15.25 17.14
CA LYS A 165 -6.90 -15.80 17.18
C LYS A 165 -6.89 -17.31 17.00
N THR A 166 -7.87 -17.95 17.61
CA THR A 166 -8.10 -19.38 17.46
C THR A 166 -8.76 -19.71 16.12
N LYS A 167 -8.63 -20.97 15.67
CA LYS A 167 -9.35 -21.45 14.47
C LYS A 167 -10.84 -21.12 14.50
N ALA A 168 -11.52 -21.31 15.64
CA ALA A 168 -12.95 -21.05 15.76
C ALA A 168 -13.31 -19.56 15.57
N GLU A 169 -12.47 -18.64 16.04
CA GLU A 169 -12.67 -17.20 15.81
C GLU A 169 -12.43 -16.83 14.35
N ILE A 170 -11.42 -17.42 13.70
CA ILE A 170 -11.17 -17.20 12.28
C ILE A 170 -12.33 -17.71 11.43
N LEU A 171 -12.90 -18.88 11.72
CA LEU A 171 -14.07 -19.40 11.02
C LEU A 171 -15.28 -18.47 11.10
N LYS A 172 -15.45 -17.75 12.23
CA LYS A 172 -16.51 -16.75 12.36
C LYS A 172 -16.27 -15.50 11.51
N LEU A 173 -15.01 -15.15 11.28
CA LEU A 173 -14.63 -13.94 10.54
C LEU A 173 -14.57 -14.19 9.03
N LEU A 174 -14.02 -15.34 8.63
CA LEU A 174 -13.69 -15.67 7.24
C LEU A 174 -14.61 -16.73 6.64
N GLY A 175 -15.51 -17.31 7.42
CA GLY A 175 -16.30 -18.47 7.01
C GLY A 175 -15.49 -19.77 7.01
N ASP A 176 -16.03 -20.78 6.36
CA ASP A 176 -15.38 -22.09 6.24
C ASP A 176 -14.20 -22.03 5.24
N PRO A 177 -13.07 -22.69 5.56
CA PRO A 177 -11.95 -22.76 4.64
C PRO A 177 -12.31 -23.62 3.43
N VAL A 178 -11.81 -23.24 2.27
CA VAL A 178 -11.85 -24.04 1.04
C VAL A 178 -11.13 -25.37 1.26
N PHE A 179 -9.96 -25.32 1.89
CA PHE A 179 -9.23 -26.51 2.32
C PHE A 179 -8.26 -26.18 3.45
N CYS A 180 -7.83 -27.21 4.18
CA CYS A 180 -6.73 -27.11 5.12
C CYS A 180 -5.74 -28.26 4.94
N VAL A 181 -4.44 -27.98 5.04
CA VAL A 181 -3.35 -28.96 4.95
C VAL A 181 -2.52 -28.89 6.22
N ARG A 182 -2.33 -30.03 6.88
CA ARG A 182 -1.42 -30.14 8.03
C ARG A 182 0.01 -30.37 7.52
N THR A 183 0.97 -29.57 7.98
CA THR A 183 2.37 -29.74 7.63
C THR A 183 3.04 -30.74 8.58
N LYS A 184 4.03 -31.48 8.07
CA LYS A 184 4.71 -32.54 8.84
C LYS A 184 5.68 -32.01 9.89
N SER A 185 6.13 -30.75 9.78
CA SER A 185 7.30 -30.26 10.51
C SER A 185 7.00 -29.47 11.79
N LYS A 186 5.76 -29.00 12.02
CA LYS A 186 5.49 -28.01 13.09
C LYS A 186 4.14 -28.11 13.80
N SER A 187 3.38 -29.21 13.67
CA SER A 187 1.96 -29.25 14.06
C SER A 187 1.13 -28.13 13.42
N ALA A 188 1.65 -27.49 12.37
CA ALA A 188 1.01 -26.36 11.74
C ALA A 188 -0.13 -26.82 10.83
N LEU A 189 -1.21 -26.06 10.82
CA LEU A 189 -2.36 -26.25 9.94
C LEU A 189 -2.47 -25.02 9.05
N ASN A 190 -2.23 -25.20 7.75
CA ASN A 190 -2.42 -24.15 6.76
C ASN A 190 -3.82 -24.26 6.19
N CYS A 191 -4.65 -23.24 6.39
CA CYS A 191 -6.01 -23.18 5.87
C CYS A 191 -6.15 -22.07 4.84
N SER A 192 -6.90 -22.36 3.79
CA SER A 192 -7.14 -21.47 2.65
C SER A 192 -8.62 -21.03 2.67
N PHE A 193 -8.88 -19.73 2.58
CA PHE A 193 -10.19 -19.10 2.65
C PHE A 193 -10.42 -18.20 1.43
N ASN A 194 -11.67 -17.77 1.21
CA ASN A 194 -12.07 -16.83 0.16
C ASN A 194 -11.52 -17.20 -1.22
N ASP A 195 -11.86 -18.40 -1.72
CA ASP A 195 -11.38 -18.95 -3.00
C ASP A 195 -9.85 -18.95 -3.16
N GLY A 196 -9.16 -19.17 -2.04
CA GLY A 196 -7.70 -19.24 -1.98
C GLY A 196 -6.98 -17.90 -1.91
N ASN A 197 -7.73 -16.81 -1.71
CA ASN A 197 -7.14 -15.48 -1.58
C ASN A 197 -6.59 -15.21 -0.18
N VAL A 198 -6.99 -15.96 0.84
CA VAL A 198 -6.45 -15.81 2.19
C VAL A 198 -5.92 -17.15 2.68
N SER A 199 -4.62 -17.23 2.95
CA SER A 199 -4.00 -18.37 3.62
C SER A 199 -3.68 -18.00 5.06
N VAL A 200 -4.05 -18.86 6.01
CA VAL A 200 -3.80 -18.68 7.44
C VAL A 200 -3.04 -19.90 7.94
N GLU A 201 -1.85 -19.66 8.51
CA GLU A 201 -1.10 -20.70 9.22
C GLU A 201 -1.47 -20.67 10.71
N PHE A 202 -1.96 -21.81 11.20
CA PHE A 202 -2.18 -22.03 12.62
C PHE A 202 -1.04 -22.86 13.22
N ILE A 203 -0.40 -22.36 14.28
CA ILE A 203 0.53 -23.12 15.11
C ILE A 203 -0.07 -23.22 16.51
N ASP A 204 -0.10 -24.45 17.05
CA ASP A 204 -0.73 -24.74 18.35
C ASP A 204 -2.17 -24.22 18.48
N GLY A 205 -2.89 -24.21 17.35
CA GLY A 205 -4.30 -23.82 17.27
C GLY A 205 -4.57 -22.30 17.18
N LYS A 206 -3.52 -21.48 17.12
CA LYS A 206 -3.61 -20.02 16.97
C LYS A 206 -2.98 -19.54 15.67
N VAL A 207 -3.47 -18.43 15.14
CA VAL A 207 -2.91 -17.79 13.94
C VAL A 207 -1.52 -17.25 14.24
N GLU A 208 -0.54 -17.69 13.47
CA GLU A 208 0.83 -17.15 13.47
C GLU A 208 1.13 -16.37 12.19
N GLU A 209 0.59 -16.80 11.05
CA GLU A 209 0.84 -16.16 9.77
C GLU A 209 -0.45 -16.01 8.97
N VAL A 210 -0.59 -14.86 8.30
CA VAL A 210 -1.67 -14.59 7.35
C VAL A 210 -1.06 -14.04 6.06
N ASN A 211 -1.44 -14.68 4.95
CA ASN A 211 -1.05 -14.29 3.61
C ASN A 211 -2.31 -13.98 2.80
N VAL A 212 -2.39 -12.78 2.24
CA VAL A 212 -3.50 -12.37 1.37
C VAL A 212 -2.97 -12.24 -0.05
N LYS A 213 -3.56 -12.97 -0.99
CA LYS A 213 -3.33 -12.79 -2.42
C LYS A 213 -4.19 -11.63 -2.90
N GLY A 214 -3.56 -10.60 -3.45
CA GLY A 214 -4.24 -9.55 -4.22
C GLY A 214 -4.71 -10.08 -5.57
N SER A 215 -5.44 -9.27 -6.32
CA SER A 215 -6.05 -9.69 -7.59
C SER A 215 -5.00 -10.00 -8.67
N LEU A 216 -3.79 -9.43 -8.56
CA LEU A 216 -2.66 -9.84 -9.42
C LEU A 216 -2.02 -11.18 -9.00
N GLY A 217 -2.26 -11.70 -7.80
CA GLY A 217 -1.63 -12.93 -7.28
C GLY A 217 -2.05 -14.23 -7.97
N LYS A 218 -2.93 -14.13 -8.96
CA LYS A 218 -3.32 -15.24 -9.86
C LYS A 218 -2.86 -15.01 -11.30
N ALA A 219 -2.33 -13.81 -11.60
CA ALA A 219 -1.92 -13.46 -12.95
C ALA A 219 -0.61 -14.19 -13.30
N PRO A 220 -0.53 -14.82 -14.47
CA PRO A 220 0.71 -15.44 -14.92
C PRO A 220 1.79 -14.38 -15.10
N TYR A 221 3.03 -14.73 -14.81
CA TYR A 221 4.16 -13.86 -15.11
C TYR A 221 4.46 -13.88 -16.62
N SER A 222 3.65 -13.11 -17.37
CA SER A 222 3.71 -12.97 -18.82
C SER A 222 3.35 -11.54 -19.24
N LYS A 223 3.61 -11.21 -20.52
CA LYS A 223 3.25 -9.91 -21.09
C LYS A 223 1.74 -9.66 -21.17
N ASP A 224 0.93 -10.71 -21.17
CA ASP A 224 -0.54 -10.60 -21.26
C ASP A 224 -1.12 -10.03 -19.96
N THR A 225 -0.39 -10.11 -18.85
CA THR A 225 -0.74 -9.42 -17.59
C THR A 225 -0.83 -7.91 -17.74
N LEU A 226 -0.17 -7.30 -18.74
CA LEU A 226 -0.37 -5.89 -19.04
C LEU A 226 -1.84 -5.54 -19.29
N GLU A 227 -2.62 -6.46 -19.87
CA GLU A 227 -4.04 -6.25 -20.15
C GLU A 227 -4.87 -6.15 -18.87
N LEU A 228 -4.48 -6.87 -17.80
CA LEU A 228 -5.08 -6.74 -16.47
C LEU A 228 -4.86 -5.35 -15.86
N LEU A 229 -3.79 -4.66 -16.29
CA LEU A 229 -3.44 -3.29 -15.91
C LEU A 229 -3.97 -2.24 -16.92
N GLY A 230 -4.81 -2.66 -17.86
CA GLY A 230 -5.37 -1.81 -18.90
C GLY A 230 -4.35 -1.32 -19.93
N LEU A 231 -3.21 -2.00 -20.03
CA LEU A 231 -2.16 -1.74 -21.01
C LEU A 231 -2.25 -2.77 -22.14
N GLN A 232 -1.76 -2.40 -23.32
CA GLN A 232 -1.69 -3.31 -24.46
C GLN A 232 -0.50 -4.23 -24.25
N ALA A 233 -0.70 -5.53 -24.49
CA ALA A 233 0.38 -6.49 -24.50
C ALA A 233 1.51 -6.04 -25.45
N LYS A 234 2.74 -6.07 -24.95
CA LYS A 234 3.95 -5.66 -25.67
C LYS A 234 5.11 -6.52 -25.17
N ASP A 235 6.09 -6.78 -26.01
CA ASP A 235 7.32 -7.44 -25.54
C ASP A 235 8.11 -6.53 -24.61
N ALA A 236 8.68 -7.13 -23.57
CA ALA A 236 9.42 -6.42 -22.55
C ALA A 236 10.75 -5.88 -23.09
N THR A 237 11.14 -4.69 -22.62
CA THR A 237 12.47 -4.13 -22.89
C THR A 237 13.55 -4.91 -22.12
N PHE A 238 13.17 -5.48 -20.98
CA PHE A 238 14.00 -6.36 -20.17
C PHE A 238 13.16 -7.49 -19.58
N SER A 239 13.67 -8.71 -19.56
CA SER A 239 12.98 -9.86 -18.96
C SER A 239 13.98 -10.89 -18.42
N ASN A 240 13.73 -11.36 -17.21
CA ASN A 240 14.33 -12.56 -16.64
C ASN A 240 13.28 -13.34 -15.83
N GLU A 241 13.70 -14.36 -15.07
CA GLU A 241 12.81 -15.21 -14.25
C GLU A 241 12.00 -14.45 -13.18
N HIS A 242 12.51 -13.30 -12.72
CA HIS A 242 11.94 -12.57 -11.57
C HIS A 242 11.41 -11.17 -11.91
N VAL A 243 11.90 -10.55 -12.99
CA VAL A 243 11.59 -9.15 -13.34
C VAL A 243 11.38 -8.98 -14.84
N MET A 244 10.23 -8.40 -15.21
CA MET A 244 9.87 -8.02 -16.57
C MET A 244 9.60 -6.53 -16.60
N ARG A 245 10.27 -5.78 -17.47
CA ARG A 245 10.20 -4.31 -17.52
C ARG A 245 9.93 -3.80 -18.93
N TRP A 246 9.07 -2.80 -19.03
CA TRP A 246 8.81 -2.02 -20.22
C TRP A 246 9.16 -0.57 -19.95
N ASP A 247 9.97 0.01 -20.82
CA ASP A 247 10.30 1.43 -20.77
C ASP A 247 9.46 2.19 -21.81
N ASN A 248 8.97 3.38 -21.46
CA ASN A 248 8.19 4.27 -22.33
C ASN A 248 6.98 3.59 -23.00
N ILE A 249 6.06 3.04 -22.20
CA ILE A 249 4.87 2.33 -22.68
C ILE A 249 3.60 3.16 -22.44
N GLN A 250 2.85 3.47 -23.50
CA GLN A 250 1.58 4.21 -23.44
C GLN A 250 1.61 5.51 -22.62
N GLY A 251 2.69 6.28 -22.74
CA GLY A 251 2.87 7.54 -22.01
C GLY A 251 3.38 7.39 -20.57
N LEU A 252 3.52 6.15 -20.07
CA LEU A 252 4.18 5.83 -18.80
C LEU A 252 5.69 5.76 -19.01
N LEU A 253 6.46 6.16 -18.00
CA LEU A 253 7.93 6.08 -18.04
C LEU A 253 8.41 4.64 -17.96
N SER A 254 7.84 3.85 -17.04
CA SER A 254 8.16 2.43 -16.92
C SER A 254 7.02 1.64 -16.29
N VAL A 255 6.92 0.38 -16.66
CA VAL A 255 6.10 -0.64 -15.99
C VAL A 255 7.03 -1.81 -15.67
N THR A 256 6.97 -2.33 -14.44
CA THR A 256 7.76 -3.49 -14.01
C THR A 256 6.85 -4.51 -13.33
N LEU A 257 6.90 -5.76 -13.77
CA LEU A 257 6.30 -6.90 -13.07
C LEU A 257 7.40 -7.66 -12.34
N TYR A 258 7.11 -8.05 -11.10
CA TYR A 258 7.92 -8.93 -10.29
C TYR A 258 7.21 -10.28 -10.14
N SER A 259 7.98 -11.36 -10.17
CA SER A 259 7.48 -12.72 -10.10
C SER A 259 8.03 -13.49 -8.92
N GLU A 260 7.15 -14.29 -8.34
CA GLU A 260 7.46 -15.35 -7.38
C GLU A 260 6.79 -16.62 -7.89
N GLU A 261 7.55 -17.69 -8.10
CA GLU A 261 7.04 -18.99 -8.59
C GLU A 261 6.24 -18.91 -9.92
N GLY A 262 6.56 -17.95 -10.79
CA GLY A 262 5.93 -17.81 -12.11
C GLY A 262 4.57 -17.10 -12.10
N ILE A 263 4.16 -16.55 -10.95
CA ILE A 263 3.00 -15.66 -10.81
C ILE A 263 3.47 -14.24 -10.47
N VAL A 264 2.66 -13.25 -10.81
CA VAL A 264 2.97 -11.85 -10.51
C VAL A 264 2.73 -11.58 -9.03
N SER A 265 3.80 -11.23 -8.30
CA SER A 265 3.72 -10.84 -6.89
C SER A 265 3.54 -9.33 -6.72
N LEU A 266 4.04 -8.53 -7.67
CA LEU A 266 4.01 -7.08 -7.62
C LEU A 266 4.07 -6.48 -9.02
N ALA A 267 3.32 -5.41 -9.26
CA ALA A 267 3.51 -4.54 -10.42
C ALA A 267 3.82 -3.12 -9.94
N THR A 268 4.83 -2.48 -10.53
CA THR A 268 5.13 -1.06 -10.29
C THR A 268 5.05 -0.29 -11.59
N VAL A 269 4.49 0.91 -11.51
CA VAL A 269 4.28 1.80 -12.65
C VAL A 269 4.78 3.18 -12.27
N LYS A 270 5.59 3.76 -13.16
CA LYS A 270 6.05 5.14 -13.05
C LYS A 270 5.43 5.97 -14.17
N ALA A 271 4.63 6.96 -13.79
CA ALA A 271 4.05 7.93 -14.68
C ALA A 271 5.02 9.09 -14.94
N LYS A 272 4.73 9.88 -15.98
CA LYS A 272 5.43 11.13 -16.24
C LYS A 272 4.64 12.27 -15.60
N THR A 273 4.99 12.67 -14.38
CA THR A 273 4.51 13.94 -13.82
C THR A 273 5.42 15.09 -14.29
N LYS A 274 4.85 16.28 -14.47
CA LYS A 274 5.52 17.48 -14.98
C LYS A 274 5.56 18.53 -13.89
#